data_AF-A0A679JU83-F1
#
_entry.id   AF-A0A679JU83-F1
#
_cell.length_a   1.000
_cell.length_b   1.000
_cell.length_c   1.000
_cell.angle_alpha   90.00
_cell.angle_beta   90.00
_cell.angle_gamma   90.00
#
_symmetry.space_group_name_H-M   'P 1'
#
loop_
_entity.id
_entity.type
_entity.pdbx_description
1 polymer ?
#
loop_
_entity_poly.entity_id
_entity_poly.type
_entity_poly.pdbx_seq_one_letter_code
_entity_poly.pdbx_strand_id
1 'polypeptide(L)'
;MTYRSLYWDDNGARLKNFSGAAKSGAVSVVKIEIEVSHPFRFASLLQDLAEIRRDQDAPENKPASTPAPKRAAARRAIACQPPLLLTHRRD
;
A
#
# COMPACT_ATOMS: atom_id res chain seq x y z
N MET A 1 22.94 1.07 6.86
CA MET A 1 21.55 0.57 6.77
C MET A 1 21.41 -0.53 7.79
N THR A 2 20.50 -0.36 8.76
CA THR A 2 20.24 -1.37 9.79
C THR A 2 19.01 -2.16 9.39
N TYR A 3 19.13 -3.48 9.26
CA TYR A 3 18.02 -4.35 8.94
C TYR A 3 17.35 -4.82 10.23
N ARG A 4 16.01 -4.77 10.27
CA ARG A 4 15.22 -5.40 11.33
C ARG A 4 14.88 -6.82 10.90
N SER A 5 14.90 -7.75 11.85
CA SER A 5 14.59 -9.16 11.62
C SER A 5 13.50 -9.58 12.58
N LEU A 6 12.56 -10.39 12.08
CA LEU A 6 11.59 -11.08 12.91
C LEU A 6 12.12 -12.49 13.18
N TYR A 7 12.16 -12.90 14.44
CA TYR A 7 12.67 -14.21 14.85
C TYR A 7 11.63 -14.95 15.69
N TRP A 8 11.48 -16.24 15.45
CA TRP A 8 10.70 -17.15 16.28
C TRP A 8 11.32 -18.54 16.28
N ASP A 9 10.99 -19.33 17.30
CA ASP A 9 11.41 -20.72 17.44
C ASP A 9 10.36 -21.69 16.88
N ASP A 10 10.80 -22.87 16.42
CA ASP A 10 9.93 -23.92 15.87
C ASP A 10 8.98 -24.52 16.92
N ASN A 11 9.25 -24.29 18.21
CA ASN A 11 8.48 -24.85 19.32
C ASN A 11 7.26 -23.99 19.71
N GLY A 12 7.17 -22.74 19.24
CA GLY A 12 6.10 -21.81 19.61
C GLY A 12 5.40 -21.11 18.46
N ALA A 13 5.97 -21.13 17.26
CA ALA A 13 5.38 -20.50 16.07
C ALA A 13 5.74 -21.25 14.79
N ARG A 14 4.80 -21.27 13.84
CA ARG A 14 4.99 -21.89 12.53
C ARG A 14 4.55 -20.95 11.41
N LEU A 15 5.26 -20.99 10.29
CA LEU A 15 4.84 -20.32 9.07
C LEU A 15 3.64 -21.08 8.48
N LYS A 16 2.47 -20.44 8.42
CA LYS A 16 1.24 -21.04 7.93
C LYS A 16 1.05 -20.82 6.43
N ASN A 17 1.27 -19.58 5.99
CA ASN A 17 1.10 -19.19 4.59
C ASN A 17 2.00 -18.00 4.26
N PHE A 18 2.39 -17.87 3.00
CA PHE A 18 3.12 -16.70 2.51
C PHE A 18 2.76 -16.40 1.06
N SER A 19 2.76 -15.12 0.71
CA SER A 19 2.57 -14.67 -0.67
C SER A 19 3.39 -13.43 -0.94
N GLY A 20 3.78 -13.25 -2.21
CA GLY A 20 4.53 -12.09 -2.68
C GLY A 20 3.88 -11.51 -3.92
N ALA A 21 3.86 -10.18 -4.00
CA ALA A 21 3.51 -9.45 -5.20
C ALA A 21 4.62 -8.46 -5.50
N ALA A 22 5.30 -8.66 -6.64
CA ALA A 22 6.31 -7.75 -7.14
C ALA A 22 5.82 -7.16 -8.46
N LYS A 23 5.89 -5.83 -8.59
CA LYS A 23 5.64 -5.14 -9.85
C LYS A 23 6.91 -4.40 -10.25
N SER A 24 7.36 -4.61 -11.48
CA SER A 24 8.56 -3.97 -12.01
C SER A 24 8.48 -2.44 -11.84
N GLY A 25 9.53 -1.87 -11.24
CA GLY A 25 9.63 -0.43 -10.94
C GLY A 25 8.79 0.06 -9.75
N ALA A 26 8.21 -0.83 -8.95
CA ALA A 26 7.42 -0.49 -7.77
C ALA A 26 7.84 -1.26 -6.52
N VAL A 27 7.21 -0.93 -5.38
CA VAL A 27 7.42 -1.62 -4.10
C VAL A 27 6.91 -3.06 -4.19
N SER A 28 7.78 -4.01 -3.87
CA SER A 28 7.41 -5.42 -3.69
C SER A 28 6.74 -5.59 -2.32
N VAL A 29 5.62 -6.30 -2.30
CA VAL A 29 4.85 -6.58 -1.08
C VAL A 29 4.95 -8.05 -0.75
N VAL A 30 5.34 -8.37 0.48
CA VAL A 30 5.34 -9.73 1.03
C VAL A 30 4.30 -9.79 2.14
N LYS A 31 3.44 -10.81 2.09
CA LYS A 31 2.45 -11.12 3.13
C LYS A 31 2.81 -12.46 3.76
N ILE A 32 2.85 -12.49 5.08
CA ILE A 32 3.24 -13.67 5.86
C ILE A 32 2.15 -13.91 6.90
N GLU A 33 1.67 -15.15 6.99
CA GLU A 33 0.79 -15.61 8.05
C GLU A 33 1.56 -16.58 8.94
N ILE A 34 1.73 -16.19 10.21
CA ILE A 34 2.41 -16.98 11.22
C ILE A 34 1.38 -17.44 12.24
N GLU A 35 1.33 -18.74 12.49
CA GLU A 35 0.51 -19.31 13.55
C GLU A 35 1.35 -19.47 14.80
N VAL A 36 0.89 -18.90 15.91
CA VAL A 36 1.60 -18.89 17.19
C VAL A 36 0.73 -19.56 18.25
N SER A 37 1.27 -20.60 18.89
CA SER A 37 0.54 -21.39 19.89
C SER A 37 0.71 -20.83 21.31
N HIS A 38 1.86 -20.21 21.60
CA HIS A 38 2.18 -19.72 22.94
C HIS A 38 1.77 -18.25 23.12
N PRO A 39 0.91 -17.90 24.11
CA PRO A 39 0.41 -16.53 24.28
C PRO A 39 1.49 -15.47 24.53
N PHE A 40 2.49 -15.78 25.36
CA PHE A 40 3.62 -14.90 25.61
C PHE A 40 4.43 -14.59 24.34
N ARG A 41 4.70 -15.62 23.50
CA ARG A 41 5.38 -15.44 22.22
C ARG A 41 4.56 -14.58 21.25
N PHE A 42 3.25 -14.81 21.21
CA PHE A 42 2.34 -14.01 20.39
C PHE A 42 2.39 -12.53 20.76
N ALA A 43 2.31 -12.21 22.06
CA ALA A 43 2.41 -10.84 22.55
C ALA A 43 3.77 -10.20 22.22
N SER A 44 4.88 -10.91 22.43
CA SER A 44 6.21 -10.43 22.08
C SER A 44 6.34 -10.10 20.60
N LEU A 45 5.85 -11.00 19.72
CA LEU A 45 5.95 -10.82 18.27
C LEU A 45 5.12 -9.61 17.79
N LEU A 46 3.95 -9.39 18.38
CA LEU A 46 3.14 -8.20 18.09
C LEU A 46 3.82 -6.91 18.55
N GLN A 47 4.49 -6.93 19.70
CA GLN A 47 5.25 -5.78 20.20
C GLN A 47 6.42 -5.45 19.25
N ASP A 48 7.19 -6.46 18.81
CA ASP A 48 8.29 -6.28 17.86
C ASP A 48 7.79 -5.66 16.55
N LEU A 49 6.66 -6.14 16.01
CA LEU A 49 6.04 -5.57 14.81
C LEU A 49 5.59 -4.11 15.01
N ALA A 50 5.07 -3.78 16.19
CA ALA A 50 4.66 -2.42 16.51
C ALA A 50 5.85 -1.46 16.61
N GLU A 51 6.97 -1.92 17.17
CA GLU A 51 8.22 -1.15 17.23
C GLU A 51 8.83 -0.94 15.85
N ILE A 52 8.89 -1.99 15.02
CA ILE A 52 9.35 -1.86 13.62
C ILE A 52 8.51 -0.83 12.88
N ARG A 53 7.17 -0.88 13.02
CA ARG A 53 6.28 0.08 12.38
C ARG A 53 6.52 1.50 12.87
N ARG A 54 6.65 1.70 14.19
CA ARG A 54 6.91 3.01 14.79
C ARG A 54 8.22 3.62 14.27
N ASP A 55 9.28 2.81 14.17
CA ASP A 55 10.58 3.24 13.67
C ASP A 55 10.54 3.60 12.17
N GLN A 56 9.75 2.88 11.37
CA GLN A 56 9.59 3.14 9.94
C GLN A 56 8.69 4.36 9.65
N ASP A 57 7.70 4.58 10.50
CA ASP A 57 6.82 5.75 10.43
C ASP A 57 7.53 7.03 10.93
N ALA A 58 8.67 6.91 11.61
CA ALA A 58 9.50 8.04 11.97
C ALA A 58 9.92 8.81 10.70
N PRO A 59 9.75 10.14 10.68
CA PRO A 59 9.93 10.95 9.47
C PRO A 59 11.34 10.88 8.87
N GLU A 60 12.33 10.54 9.68
CA GLU A 60 13.73 10.39 9.28
C GLU A 60 14.02 9.10 8.49
N ASN A 61 13.17 8.06 8.66
CA ASN A 61 13.32 6.76 7.99
C ASN A 61 12.36 6.56 6.83
N LYS A 62 11.44 7.52 6.60
CA LYS A 62 10.49 7.42 5.50
C LYS A 62 11.25 7.53 4.18
N PRO A 63 11.31 6.48 3.34
CA PRO A 63 11.93 6.59 2.03
C PRO A 63 11.23 7.74 1.30
N ALA A 64 12.01 8.69 0.78
CA ALA A 64 11.50 9.83 0.06
C ALA A 64 10.49 9.33 -0.97
N SER A 65 9.20 9.57 -0.73
CA SER A 65 8.18 9.13 -1.68
C SER A 65 8.45 9.93 -2.95
N THR A 66 8.94 9.27 -3.99
CA THR A 66 9.05 9.88 -5.32
C THR A 66 7.69 10.51 -5.62
N PRO A 67 7.60 11.83 -5.85
CA PRO A 67 6.33 12.49 -6.03
C PRO A 67 5.63 11.80 -7.20
N ALA A 68 4.43 11.27 -6.94
CA ALA A 68 3.58 10.76 -8.00
C ALA A 68 3.45 11.87 -9.06
N PRO A 69 3.67 11.60 -10.35
CA PRO A 69 3.55 12.63 -11.36
C PRO A 69 2.14 13.20 -11.27
N LYS A 70 2.04 14.50 -10.93
CA LYS A 70 0.80 15.28 -11.04
C LYS A 70 0.28 15.01 -12.44
N ARG A 71 -0.85 14.29 -12.52
CA ARG A 71 -1.53 14.00 -13.77
C ARG A 71 -1.82 15.36 -14.41
N ALA A 72 -1.06 15.69 -15.45
CA ALA A 72 -1.21 16.93 -16.20
C ALA A 72 -2.66 17.03 -16.69
N ALA A 73 -3.24 18.20 -16.52
CA ALA A 73 -4.59 18.52 -16.94
C ALA A 73 -4.81 18.13 -18.41
N ALA A 74 -5.60 17.09 -18.64
CA ALA A 74 -6.00 16.69 -19.98
C ALA A 74 -7.23 17.51 -20.41
N ARG A 75 -6.93 18.61 -21.10
CA ARG A 75 -7.64 19.20 -22.25
C ARG A 75 -9.17 19.35 -22.15
N ARG A 76 -9.61 20.62 -22.13
CA ARG A 76 -10.93 21.08 -22.57
C ARG A 76 -11.27 20.45 -23.93
N ALA A 77 -12.28 19.58 -23.97
CA ALA A 77 -12.98 19.25 -25.21
C ALA A 77 -14.13 20.25 -25.36
N ILE A 78 -13.96 21.25 -26.23
CA ILE A 78 -15.10 21.96 -26.79
C ILE A 78 -15.70 21.00 -27.82
N ALA A 79 -16.76 20.30 -27.45
CA ALA A 79 -17.58 19.61 -28.44
C ALA A 79 -18.38 20.67 -29.20
N CYS A 80 -18.08 20.85 -30.49
CA CYS A 80 -18.97 21.51 -31.43
C CYS A 80 -20.27 20.70 -31.51
N GLN A 81 -21.22 21.01 -30.64
CA GLN A 81 -22.61 20.59 -30.79
C GLN A 81 -23.20 21.39 -31.97
N PRO A 82 -23.81 20.75 -32.98
CA PRO A 82 -24.56 21.48 -34.00
C PRO A 82 -25.75 22.20 -33.34
N PRO A 83 -26.08 23.44 -33.76
CA PRO A 83 -27.17 24.19 -33.13
C PRO A 83 -28.50 23.46 -33.32
N LEU A 84 -29.20 23.20 -32.22
CA LEU A 84 -30.58 22.73 -32.24
C LEU A 84 -31.43 23.83 -32.90
N LEU A 85 -31.96 23.54 -34.09
CA LEU A 85 -32.99 24.36 -34.73
C LEU A 85 -34.24 24.32 -33.86
N LEU A 86 -34.45 25.36 -33.06
CA LEU A 86 -35.74 25.65 -32.43
C LEU A 86 -36.73 25.99 -33.55
N THR A 87 -37.51 25.01 -33.99
CA THR A 87 -38.67 25.28 -34.86
C THR A 87 -39.75 25.96 -34.01
N HIS A 88 -39.84 27.28 -34.17
CA HIS A 88 -40.92 28.08 -33.62
C HIS A 88 -42.24 27.69 -34.32
N ARG A 89 -43.07 26.85 -33.69
CA ARG A 89 -44.46 26.64 -34.12
C ARG A 89 -45.26 27.90 -33.79
N ARG A 90 -45.58 28.70 -34.82
CA ARG A 90 -46.77 29.57 -34.78
C ARG A 90 -47.93 28.71 -35.26
N ASP A 91 -48.94 28.61 -34.41
CA ASP A 91 -50.38 28.63 -34.70
C ASP A 91 -51.13 28.01 -33.51
#